data_AF-A0A257HPU5-F1
#
_entry.id   AF-A0A257HPU5-F1
#
_cell.length_a   1.000
_cell.length_b   1.000
_cell.length_c   1.000
_cell.angle_alpha   90.00
_cell.angle_beta   90.00
_cell.angle_gamma   90.00
#
_symmetry.space_group_name_H-M   'P 1'
#
loop_
_entity.id
_entity.type
_entity.pdbx_description
1 polymer ?
#
loop_
_entity_poly.entity_id
_entity_poly.type
_entity_poly.pdbx_seq_one_letter_code
_entity_poly.pdbx_strand_id
1 'polypeptide(L)'
;MSSIVSYVKLDSETLEAVLKLHERYANGIAGGKRASLKFVDFSGIDLSGRNLADAELTGCAFENAKLIKTIFERAILFACDFRKADLRGARMAKADMRGANLRGADLSHADLTQSDFREGEVAVADKKNGMMVVKHRMRPGDAEGTLFVGATLDGSQFNGVQAKGADFQDCSMKGAKLSGAILKDCNLAGADLQDADLTGARLEGAHFEDAILTGVALGYSKIDPKMAKGALGDPSDSAKIRAIQLENMANDHQAWWESNGSAGKHAKFDGEDLRPMASMFKGMRLTAISAVKCNGVGVRFLSTQLQGANFSEADLRGTCFAGADLRGANFTRARLKKADFRNAKLSPLRISADKTKATDFTGAEMRYANFDQADIREALFYDVDMLGASFRGAQATGAKRGKSPTAEDSGHAPAGSSAAEAQANAA
;
A
#
# COMPACT_ATOMS: atom_id res chain seq x y z
N MET A 1 -37.26 -3.33 -25.15
CA MET A 1 -37.42 -4.44 -24.17
C MET A 1 -36.05 -4.84 -23.70
N SER A 2 -35.77 -4.67 -22.41
CA SER A 2 -34.48 -5.06 -21.83
C SER A 2 -34.56 -6.48 -21.36
N SER A 3 -33.84 -7.37 -22.02
CA SER A 3 -33.68 -8.75 -21.57
C SER A 3 -32.64 -8.79 -20.44
N ILE A 4 -33.07 -9.28 -19.27
CA ILE A 4 -32.23 -9.49 -18.10
C ILE A 4 -31.36 -10.71 -18.37
N VAL A 5 -30.06 -10.65 -18.09
CA VAL A 5 -29.18 -11.83 -18.13
C VAL A 5 -29.74 -12.87 -17.14
N SER A 6 -30.08 -14.07 -17.63
CA SER A 6 -30.57 -15.14 -16.76
C SER A 6 -29.39 -15.74 -16.01
N TYR A 7 -29.26 -15.42 -14.73
CA TYR A 7 -28.27 -16.06 -13.87
C TYR A 7 -28.71 -17.48 -13.50
N VAL A 8 -27.74 -18.39 -13.43
CA VAL A 8 -27.92 -19.74 -12.90
C VAL A 8 -27.70 -19.68 -11.39
N LYS A 9 -28.67 -20.17 -10.62
CA LYS A 9 -28.49 -20.43 -9.18
C LYS A 9 -28.06 -21.87 -8.99
N LEU A 10 -26.93 -22.07 -8.32
CA LEU A 10 -26.50 -23.39 -7.87
C LEU A 10 -27.02 -23.60 -6.45
N ASP A 11 -27.47 -24.82 -6.15
CA ASP A 11 -27.69 -25.23 -4.77
C ASP A 11 -26.35 -25.31 -4.01
N SER A 12 -26.41 -25.23 -2.69
CA SER A 12 -25.22 -25.15 -1.84
C SER A 12 -24.33 -26.39 -1.93
N GLU A 13 -24.89 -27.57 -2.16
CA GLU A 13 -24.13 -28.82 -2.24
C GLU A 13 -23.33 -28.87 -3.55
N THR A 14 -23.98 -28.57 -4.67
CA THR A 14 -23.34 -28.46 -5.99
C THR A 14 -22.23 -27.42 -5.97
N LEU A 15 -22.49 -26.25 -5.39
CA LEU A 15 -21.48 -25.20 -5.29
C LEU A 15 -20.27 -25.66 -4.47
N GLU A 16 -20.49 -26.20 -3.28
CA GLU A 16 -19.40 -26.65 -2.42
C GLU A 16 -18.58 -27.77 -3.07
N ALA A 17 -19.22 -28.67 -3.81
CA ALA A 17 -18.53 -29.72 -4.58
C ALA A 17 -17.61 -29.12 -5.65
N VAL A 18 -18.08 -28.10 -6.40
CA VAL A 18 -17.24 -27.41 -7.39
C VAL A 18 -16.08 -26.68 -6.72
N LEU A 19 -16.34 -25.96 -5.62
CA LEU A 19 -15.30 -25.21 -4.90
C LEU A 19 -14.23 -26.14 -4.34
N LYS A 20 -14.59 -27.27 -3.73
CA LYS A 20 -13.62 -28.27 -3.24
C LYS A 20 -12.75 -28.85 -4.35
N LEU A 21 -13.34 -29.16 -5.51
CA LEU A 21 -12.58 -29.63 -6.67
C LEU A 21 -11.62 -28.55 -7.17
N HIS A 22 -12.04 -27.28 -7.14
CA HIS A 22 -11.21 -26.17 -7.54
C HIS A 22 -10.07 -25.90 -6.57
N GLU A 23 -10.30 -25.97 -5.27
CA GLU A 23 -9.25 -25.80 -4.25
C GLU A 23 -8.22 -26.93 -4.34
N ARG A 24 -8.64 -28.16 -4.66
CA ARG A 24 -7.68 -29.23 -5.01
C ARG A 24 -6.85 -28.86 -6.23
N TYR A 25 -7.48 -28.32 -7.28
CA TYR A 25 -6.77 -27.87 -8.48
C TYR A 25 -5.75 -26.77 -8.16
N ALA A 26 -6.15 -25.74 -7.42
CA ALA A 26 -5.31 -24.60 -7.07
C ALA A 26 -4.12 -25.00 -6.17
N ASN A 27 -4.27 -26.07 -5.39
CA ASN A 27 -3.21 -26.64 -4.56
C ASN A 27 -2.38 -27.74 -5.27
N GLY A 28 -2.62 -27.99 -6.57
CA GLY A 28 -1.89 -29.02 -7.32
C GLY A 28 -2.19 -30.47 -6.90
N ILE A 29 -3.33 -30.71 -6.27
CA ILE A 29 -3.74 -32.03 -5.75
C ILE A 29 -4.46 -32.81 -6.86
N ALA A 30 -4.07 -34.08 -7.05
CA ALA A 30 -4.65 -34.97 -8.06
C ALA A 30 -6.19 -35.05 -7.98
N GLY A 31 -6.85 -35.09 -9.14
CA GLY A 31 -8.32 -35.10 -9.23
C GLY A 31 -8.98 -33.73 -8.98
N GLY A 32 -8.22 -32.66 -8.77
CA GLY A 32 -8.74 -31.30 -8.77
C GLY A 32 -9.22 -30.86 -10.15
N LYS A 33 -10.23 -29.98 -10.19
CA LYS A 33 -10.80 -29.43 -11.43
C LYS A 33 -10.98 -27.93 -11.31
N ARG A 34 -10.45 -27.18 -12.27
CA ARG A 34 -10.64 -25.72 -12.36
C ARG A 34 -12.14 -25.37 -12.38
N ALA A 35 -12.57 -24.42 -11.55
CA ALA A 35 -13.92 -23.90 -11.58
C ALA A 35 -14.15 -23.13 -12.90
N SER A 36 -15.20 -23.50 -13.63
CA SER A 36 -15.72 -22.76 -14.78
C SER A 36 -17.21 -22.57 -14.55
N LEU A 37 -17.55 -21.38 -14.04
CA LEU A 37 -18.88 -21.00 -13.58
C LEU A 37 -19.24 -19.68 -14.27
N LYS A 38 -19.98 -19.74 -15.37
CA LYS A 38 -20.36 -18.55 -16.13
C LYS A 38 -21.79 -18.16 -15.79
N PHE A 39 -22.03 -16.87 -15.60
CA PHE A 39 -23.37 -16.33 -15.31
C PHE A 39 -24.04 -16.99 -14.10
N VAL A 40 -23.26 -17.33 -13.07
CA VAL A 40 -23.79 -17.88 -11.80
C VAL A 40 -24.09 -16.74 -10.83
N ASP A 41 -25.19 -16.86 -10.09
CA ASP A 41 -25.57 -15.95 -9.02
C ASP A 41 -24.94 -16.36 -7.68
N PHE A 42 -23.99 -15.54 -7.22
CA PHE A 42 -23.33 -15.59 -5.92
C PHE A 42 -23.78 -14.44 -5.01
N SER A 43 -24.90 -13.78 -5.29
CA SER A 43 -25.32 -12.62 -4.51
C SER A 43 -25.54 -12.98 -3.04
N GLY A 44 -24.93 -12.21 -2.14
CA GLY A 44 -25.03 -12.40 -0.68
C GLY A 44 -24.28 -13.61 -0.11
N ILE A 45 -23.57 -14.39 -0.94
CA ILE A 45 -22.84 -15.56 -0.45
C ILE A 45 -21.55 -15.16 0.30
N ASP A 46 -21.07 -16.04 1.18
CA ASP A 46 -19.75 -15.91 1.81
C ASP A 46 -18.74 -16.88 1.18
N LEU A 47 -17.71 -16.33 0.54
CA LEU A 47 -16.56 -17.06 -0.01
C LEU A 47 -15.25 -16.54 0.60
N SER A 48 -15.31 -15.92 1.78
CA SER A 48 -14.14 -15.33 2.43
C SER A 48 -13.03 -16.36 2.61
N GLY A 49 -11.81 -16.01 2.20
CA GLY A 49 -10.62 -16.86 2.28
C GLY A 49 -10.56 -18.05 1.33
N ARG A 50 -11.60 -18.30 0.51
CA ARG A 50 -11.58 -19.38 -0.49
C ARG A 50 -10.50 -19.13 -1.55
N ASN A 51 -9.94 -20.21 -2.09
CA ASN A 51 -9.01 -20.12 -3.21
C ASN A 51 -9.73 -20.33 -4.53
N LEU A 52 -9.95 -19.22 -5.26
CA LEU A 52 -10.55 -19.13 -6.59
C LEU A 52 -9.51 -18.70 -7.66
N ALA A 53 -8.22 -18.95 -7.40
CA ALA A 53 -7.17 -18.60 -8.33
C ALA A 53 -7.36 -19.31 -9.68
N ASP A 54 -7.15 -18.58 -10.76
CA ASP A 54 -7.39 -19.03 -12.12
C ASP A 54 -8.86 -19.39 -12.43
N ALA A 55 -9.85 -19.26 -11.53
CA ALA A 55 -11.24 -19.61 -11.84
C ALA A 55 -11.80 -18.82 -13.05
N GLU A 56 -12.67 -19.44 -13.84
CA GLU A 56 -13.43 -18.75 -14.88
C GLU A 56 -14.83 -18.42 -14.37
N LEU A 57 -15.08 -17.13 -14.13
CA LEU A 57 -16.28 -16.62 -13.45
C LEU A 57 -17.04 -15.59 -14.30
N THR A 58 -16.84 -15.61 -15.62
CA THR A 58 -17.37 -14.60 -16.55
C THR A 58 -18.86 -14.32 -16.33
N GLY A 59 -19.19 -13.05 -16.14
CA GLY A 59 -20.56 -12.57 -16.01
C GLY A 59 -21.29 -13.02 -14.74
N CYS A 60 -20.59 -13.53 -13.72
CA CYS A 60 -21.18 -13.88 -12.43
C CYS A 60 -21.69 -12.65 -11.66
N ALA A 61 -22.72 -12.85 -10.83
CA ALA A 61 -23.22 -11.82 -9.91
C ALA A 61 -22.70 -12.10 -8.50
N PHE A 62 -21.99 -11.13 -7.92
CA PHE A 62 -21.47 -11.12 -6.55
C PHE A 62 -22.10 -9.97 -5.74
N GLU A 63 -23.32 -9.55 -6.08
CA GLU A 63 -23.97 -8.42 -5.41
C GLU A 63 -24.08 -8.69 -3.90
N ASN A 64 -23.52 -7.83 -3.05
CA ASN A 64 -23.43 -8.00 -1.59
C ASN A 64 -22.70 -9.28 -1.10
N ALA A 65 -21.90 -9.94 -1.94
CA ALA A 65 -21.13 -11.12 -1.51
C ALA A 65 -20.01 -10.74 -0.53
N LYS A 66 -19.67 -11.65 0.40
CA LYS A 66 -18.50 -11.54 1.27
C LYS A 66 -17.34 -12.31 0.65
N LEU A 67 -16.31 -11.59 0.26
CA LEU A 67 -15.15 -12.07 -0.49
C LEU A 67 -13.83 -11.64 0.20
N ILE A 68 -13.88 -11.48 1.53
CA ILE A 68 -12.76 -11.00 2.34
C ILE A 68 -11.60 -11.98 2.20
N LYS A 69 -10.42 -11.49 1.80
CA LYS A 69 -9.22 -12.31 1.61
C LYS A 69 -9.38 -13.50 0.64
N THR A 70 -10.44 -13.52 -0.18
CA THR A 70 -10.60 -14.51 -1.24
C THR A 70 -9.49 -14.36 -2.27
N ILE A 71 -9.00 -15.47 -2.80
CA ILE A 71 -7.92 -15.48 -3.79
C ILE A 71 -8.55 -15.60 -5.18
N PHE A 72 -8.50 -14.54 -5.97
CA PHE A 72 -8.88 -14.47 -7.39
C PHE A 72 -7.67 -14.21 -8.30
N GLU A 73 -6.46 -14.55 -7.87
CA GLU A 73 -5.26 -14.34 -8.69
C GLU A 73 -5.43 -14.99 -10.06
N ARG A 74 -5.21 -14.21 -11.13
CA ARG A 74 -5.38 -14.64 -12.53
C ARG A 74 -6.78 -15.17 -12.89
N ALA A 75 -7.78 -14.95 -12.04
CA ALA A 75 -9.15 -15.33 -12.33
C ALA A 75 -9.72 -14.51 -13.49
N ILE A 76 -10.62 -15.11 -14.26
CA ILE A 76 -11.38 -14.43 -15.30
C ILE A 76 -12.67 -13.93 -14.66
N LEU A 77 -12.69 -12.66 -14.31
CA LEU A 77 -13.81 -11.95 -13.67
C LEU A 77 -14.52 -11.00 -14.65
N PHE A 78 -14.35 -11.26 -15.95
CA PHE A 78 -14.88 -10.47 -17.05
C PHE A 78 -16.39 -10.22 -16.90
N ALA A 79 -16.79 -8.95 -16.91
CA ALA A 79 -18.16 -8.46 -16.74
C ALA A 79 -18.91 -8.97 -15.49
N CYS A 80 -18.21 -9.34 -14.42
CA CYS A 80 -18.85 -9.68 -13.15
C CYS A 80 -19.54 -8.46 -12.51
N ASP A 81 -20.58 -8.71 -11.72
CA ASP A 81 -21.23 -7.69 -10.91
C ASP A 81 -20.80 -7.79 -9.45
N PHE A 82 -19.92 -6.90 -8.99
CA PHE A 82 -19.42 -6.85 -7.61
C PHE A 82 -20.09 -5.76 -6.78
N ARG A 83 -21.26 -5.24 -7.20
CA ARG A 83 -21.92 -4.16 -6.47
C ARG A 83 -22.06 -4.48 -4.99
N LYS A 84 -21.56 -3.59 -4.13
CA LYS A 84 -21.63 -3.71 -2.66
C LYS A 84 -20.96 -4.98 -2.10
N ALA A 85 -20.13 -5.66 -2.87
CA ALA A 85 -19.36 -6.81 -2.39
C ALA A 85 -18.25 -6.34 -1.44
N ASP A 86 -17.96 -7.16 -0.43
CA ASP A 86 -16.86 -6.94 0.51
C ASP A 86 -15.64 -7.77 0.05
N LEU A 87 -14.68 -7.10 -0.58
CA LEU A 87 -13.46 -7.65 -1.16
C LEU A 87 -12.22 -7.24 -0.35
N ARG A 88 -12.39 -6.84 0.92
CA ARG A 88 -11.27 -6.35 1.74
C ARG A 88 -10.16 -7.38 1.83
N GLY A 89 -8.94 -6.96 1.49
CA GLY A 89 -7.77 -7.83 1.48
C GLY A 89 -7.81 -8.99 0.48
N ALA A 90 -8.75 -9.01 -0.47
CA ALA A 90 -8.78 -10.02 -1.53
C ALA A 90 -7.51 -9.98 -2.38
N ARG A 91 -7.08 -11.14 -2.88
CA ARG A 91 -5.89 -11.28 -3.73
C ARG A 91 -6.32 -11.47 -5.17
N MET A 92 -6.21 -10.44 -5.96
CA MET A 92 -6.76 -10.34 -7.32
C MET A 92 -5.68 -9.97 -8.34
N ALA A 93 -4.41 -10.22 -8.01
CA ALA A 93 -3.29 -9.91 -8.88
C ALA A 93 -3.47 -10.60 -10.26
N LYS A 94 -3.32 -9.81 -11.32
CA LYS A 94 -3.51 -10.23 -12.73
C LYS A 94 -4.91 -10.76 -13.07
N ALA A 95 -5.92 -10.50 -12.25
CA ALA A 95 -7.29 -10.85 -12.59
C ALA A 95 -7.79 -10.02 -13.80
N ASP A 96 -8.57 -10.65 -14.67
CA ASP A 96 -9.27 -9.95 -15.77
C ASP A 96 -10.61 -9.44 -15.24
N MET A 97 -10.67 -8.14 -14.94
CA MET A 97 -11.83 -7.43 -14.40
C MET A 97 -12.52 -6.57 -15.46
N ARG A 98 -12.24 -6.78 -16.75
CA ARG A 98 -12.78 -5.90 -17.79
C ARG A 98 -14.30 -5.93 -17.79
N GLY A 99 -14.92 -4.76 -17.84
CA GLY A 99 -16.37 -4.61 -17.77
C GLY A 99 -17.02 -4.97 -16.43
N ALA A 100 -16.25 -5.27 -15.38
CA ALA A 100 -16.80 -5.56 -14.07
C ALA A 100 -17.45 -4.31 -13.43
N ASN A 101 -18.54 -4.49 -12.70
CA ASN A 101 -19.23 -3.41 -11.99
C ASN A 101 -18.87 -3.40 -10.51
N LEU A 102 -18.15 -2.38 -10.06
CA LEU A 102 -17.59 -2.29 -8.70
C LEU A 102 -18.28 -1.21 -7.84
N ARG A 103 -19.45 -0.71 -8.25
CA ARG A 103 -20.14 0.37 -7.53
C ARG A 103 -20.44 -0.04 -6.09
N GLY A 104 -19.96 0.75 -5.13
CA GLY A 104 -20.10 0.48 -3.71
C GLY A 104 -19.36 -0.75 -3.20
N ALA A 105 -18.53 -1.41 -4.02
CA ALA A 105 -17.69 -2.50 -3.57
C ALA A 105 -16.56 -1.97 -2.68
N ASP A 106 -16.18 -2.76 -1.67
CA ASP A 106 -15.06 -2.45 -0.78
C ASP A 106 -13.86 -3.34 -1.10
N LEU A 107 -12.87 -2.78 -1.81
CA LEU A 107 -11.59 -3.41 -2.13
C LEU A 107 -10.46 -2.86 -1.24
N SER A 108 -10.76 -2.34 -0.05
CA SER A 108 -9.74 -1.79 0.84
C SER A 108 -8.69 -2.87 1.14
N HIS A 109 -7.41 -2.50 1.00
CA HIS A 109 -6.25 -3.38 1.19
C HIS A 109 -6.18 -4.60 0.23
N ALA A 110 -6.99 -4.65 -0.82
CA ALA A 110 -6.90 -5.71 -1.82
C ALA A 110 -5.60 -5.60 -2.64
N ASP A 111 -5.10 -6.74 -3.10
CA ASP A 111 -3.99 -6.81 -4.06
C ASP A 111 -4.56 -6.94 -5.47
N LEU A 112 -4.52 -5.86 -6.23
CA LEU A 112 -4.97 -5.69 -7.61
C LEU A 112 -3.78 -5.47 -8.55
N THR A 113 -2.59 -5.92 -8.15
CA THR A 113 -1.37 -5.76 -8.94
C THR A 113 -1.59 -6.33 -10.35
N GLN A 114 -1.37 -5.50 -11.37
CA GLN A 114 -1.50 -5.87 -12.79
C GLN A 114 -2.88 -6.42 -13.20
N SER A 115 -3.96 -6.15 -12.45
CA SER A 115 -5.32 -6.49 -12.90
C SER A 115 -5.79 -5.57 -14.03
N ASP A 116 -6.75 -6.03 -14.81
CA ASP A 116 -7.27 -5.31 -15.98
C ASP A 116 -8.71 -4.85 -15.78
N PHE A 117 -8.93 -3.54 -15.67
CA PHE A 117 -10.24 -2.91 -15.47
C PHE A 117 -10.74 -2.16 -16.71
N ARG A 118 -10.12 -2.36 -17.88
CA ARG A 118 -10.57 -1.69 -19.11
C ARG A 118 -12.04 -2.00 -19.37
N GLU A 119 -12.70 -1.12 -20.10
CA GLU A 119 -14.07 -1.38 -20.52
C GLU A 119 -14.16 -2.69 -21.32
N GLY A 120 -15.26 -3.40 -21.11
CA GLY A 120 -15.51 -4.70 -21.72
C GLY A 120 -17.00 -5.00 -21.74
N GLU A 121 -17.47 -5.55 -22.85
CA GLU A 121 -18.86 -5.98 -23.02
C GLU A 121 -18.89 -7.49 -23.28
N VAL A 122 -19.75 -8.22 -22.57
CA VAL A 122 -20.05 -9.63 -22.88
C VAL A 122 -21.28 -9.67 -23.76
N ALA A 123 -21.19 -10.32 -24.93
CA ALA A 123 -22.35 -10.68 -25.74
C ALA A 123 -22.74 -12.14 -25.49
N VAL A 124 -23.97 -12.39 -25.08
CA VAL A 124 -24.58 -13.71 -24.88
C VAL A 124 -25.56 -13.97 -26.01
N ALA A 125 -25.45 -15.11 -26.68
CA ALA A 125 -26.42 -15.52 -27.68
C ALA A 125 -27.74 -15.94 -27.01
N ASP A 126 -28.81 -15.21 -27.29
CA ASP A 126 -30.17 -15.54 -26.88
C ASP A 126 -30.96 -16.11 -28.05
N LYS A 127 -31.63 -17.24 -27.83
CA LYS A 127 -32.37 -17.97 -28.88
C LYS A 127 -33.57 -17.18 -29.44
N LYS A 128 -34.08 -16.17 -28.72
CA LYS A 128 -35.22 -15.35 -29.16
C LYS A 128 -34.82 -13.97 -29.67
N ASN A 129 -33.76 -13.39 -29.12
CA ASN A 129 -33.39 -11.98 -29.31
C ASN A 129 -32.04 -11.78 -30.02
N GLY A 130 -31.34 -12.85 -30.42
CA GLY A 130 -30.02 -12.76 -31.06
C GLY A 130 -28.89 -12.50 -30.05
N MET A 131 -27.84 -11.78 -30.44
CA MET A 131 -26.75 -11.43 -29.51
C MET A 131 -27.20 -10.35 -28.53
N MET A 132 -27.14 -10.66 -27.24
CA MET A 132 -27.48 -9.75 -26.14
C MET A 132 -26.22 -9.30 -25.40
N VAL A 133 -26.02 -7.99 -25.28
CA VAL A 133 -24.93 -7.46 -24.45
C VAL A 133 -25.36 -7.43 -22.97
N VAL A 134 -24.54 -8.02 -22.10
CA VAL A 134 -24.66 -7.91 -20.65
C VAL A 134 -24.34 -6.47 -20.27
N LYS A 135 -25.35 -5.73 -19.80
CA LYS A 135 -25.18 -4.37 -19.28
C LYS A 135 -25.59 -4.30 -17.82
N HIS A 136 -24.66 -3.83 -17.00
CA HIS A 136 -24.92 -3.52 -15.59
C HIS A 136 -25.72 -2.21 -15.51
N ARG A 137 -26.99 -2.31 -15.10
CA ARG A 137 -27.87 -1.13 -15.00
C ARG A 137 -27.61 -0.38 -13.70
N MET A 138 -27.53 0.95 -13.79
CA MET A 138 -27.66 1.84 -12.64
C MET A 138 -29.06 1.73 -12.06
N ARG A 139 -29.18 1.45 -10.77
CA ARG A 139 -30.44 1.53 -10.02
C ARG A 139 -30.48 2.83 -9.21
N PRO A 140 -31.66 3.46 -9.03
CA PRO A 140 -31.78 4.59 -8.10
C PRO A 140 -31.29 4.19 -6.70
N GLY A 141 -30.36 4.96 -6.14
CA GLY A 141 -29.76 4.68 -4.82
C GLY A 141 -28.57 3.70 -4.83
N ASP A 142 -28.05 3.29 -5.99
CA ASP A 142 -26.75 2.63 -6.06
C ASP A 142 -25.67 3.60 -5.54
N ALA A 143 -24.79 3.10 -4.66
CA ALA A 143 -23.67 3.90 -4.15
C ALA A 143 -22.80 4.39 -5.32
N GLU A 144 -22.44 5.67 -5.30
CA GLU A 144 -21.38 6.20 -6.15
C GLU A 144 -20.02 5.90 -5.48
N GLY A 145 -19.04 5.50 -6.29
CA GLY A 145 -17.68 5.24 -5.83
C GLY A 145 -17.40 3.79 -5.39
N THR A 146 -16.18 3.36 -5.65
CA THR A 146 -15.60 2.11 -5.18
C THR A 146 -14.56 2.46 -4.12
N LEU A 147 -14.46 1.69 -3.04
CA LEU A 147 -13.44 1.89 -2.02
C LEU A 147 -12.21 1.05 -2.35
N PHE A 148 -11.07 1.69 -2.52
CA PHE A 148 -9.77 1.05 -2.73
C PHE A 148 -8.81 1.34 -1.58
N VAL A 149 -9.25 1.93 -0.46
CA VAL A 149 -8.36 2.48 0.58
C VAL A 149 -7.21 1.53 0.95
N GLY A 150 -5.97 1.99 0.76
CA GLY A 150 -4.76 1.22 1.04
C GLY A 150 -4.52 -0.02 0.15
N ALA A 151 -5.23 -0.18 -0.96
CA ALA A 151 -5.04 -1.28 -1.91
C ALA A 151 -3.74 -1.12 -2.73
N THR A 152 -3.27 -2.23 -3.30
CA THR A 152 -2.14 -2.25 -4.23
C THR A 152 -2.66 -2.46 -5.65
N LEU A 153 -2.50 -1.48 -6.52
CA LEU A 153 -2.95 -1.45 -7.92
C LEU A 153 -1.77 -1.25 -8.87
N ASP A 154 -0.57 -1.61 -8.46
CA ASP A 154 0.65 -1.39 -9.23
C ASP A 154 0.57 -2.06 -10.61
N GLY A 155 0.86 -1.31 -11.67
CA GLY A 155 0.83 -1.78 -13.06
C GLY A 155 -0.55 -2.20 -13.58
N SER A 156 -1.63 -1.92 -12.85
CA SER A 156 -3.01 -2.23 -13.28
C SER A 156 -3.44 -1.37 -14.48
N GLN A 157 -4.42 -1.87 -15.24
CA GLN A 157 -4.95 -1.19 -16.43
C GLN A 157 -6.32 -0.58 -16.14
N PHE A 158 -6.40 0.74 -16.21
CA PHE A 158 -7.59 1.57 -15.98
C PHE A 158 -7.86 2.52 -17.16
N ASN A 159 -7.31 2.24 -18.35
CA ASN A 159 -7.48 3.10 -19.52
C ASN A 159 -8.97 3.32 -19.84
N GLY A 160 -9.39 4.58 -19.89
CA GLY A 160 -10.78 4.98 -20.13
C GLY A 160 -11.77 4.60 -19.04
N VAL A 161 -11.34 4.09 -17.88
CA VAL A 161 -12.26 3.64 -16.83
C VAL A 161 -13.11 4.80 -16.29
N GLN A 162 -14.34 4.49 -15.88
CA GLN A 162 -15.23 5.43 -15.21
C GLN A 162 -15.23 5.15 -13.70
N ALA A 163 -14.43 5.91 -12.95
CA ALA A 163 -14.26 5.73 -11.51
C ALA A 163 -14.61 7.00 -10.71
N LYS A 164 -15.56 7.82 -11.19
CA LYS A 164 -16.01 9.04 -10.51
C LYS A 164 -16.32 8.76 -9.02
N GLY A 165 -15.78 9.59 -8.14
CA GLY A 165 -16.01 9.51 -6.69
C GLY A 165 -15.42 8.28 -6.02
N ALA A 166 -14.55 7.51 -6.68
CA ALA A 166 -13.86 6.40 -6.05
C ALA A 166 -12.84 6.89 -5.01
N ASP A 167 -12.65 6.09 -3.97
CA ASP A 167 -11.72 6.37 -2.89
C ASP A 167 -10.44 5.54 -3.06
N PHE A 168 -9.40 6.18 -3.56
CA PHE A 168 -8.05 5.65 -3.71
C PHE A 168 -7.10 6.12 -2.60
N GLN A 169 -7.62 6.58 -1.45
CA GLN A 169 -6.79 7.07 -0.36
C GLN A 169 -5.75 6.01 0.01
N ASP A 170 -4.51 6.45 0.13
CA ASP A 170 -3.39 5.60 0.54
C ASP A 170 -3.12 4.40 -0.39
N CYS A 171 -3.65 4.37 -1.62
CA CYS A 171 -3.40 3.29 -2.60
C CYS A 171 -1.98 3.30 -3.16
N SER A 172 -1.45 2.14 -3.54
CA SER A 172 -0.28 2.06 -4.41
C SER A 172 -0.79 1.91 -5.84
N MET A 173 -0.36 2.76 -6.75
CA MET A 173 -0.78 2.78 -8.15
C MET A 173 0.45 2.95 -9.05
N LYS A 174 1.60 2.40 -8.63
CA LYS A 174 2.86 2.61 -9.34
C LYS A 174 2.80 2.04 -10.74
N GLY A 175 3.12 2.85 -11.75
CA GLY A 175 3.06 2.43 -13.14
C GLY A 175 1.66 2.10 -13.66
N ALA A 176 0.59 2.40 -12.91
CA ALA A 176 -0.78 2.13 -13.33
C ALA A 176 -1.13 2.92 -14.61
N LYS A 177 -1.95 2.33 -15.47
CA LYS A 177 -2.35 2.93 -16.75
C LYS A 177 -3.74 3.52 -16.65
N LEU A 178 -3.82 4.83 -16.44
CA LEU A 178 -5.05 5.59 -16.24
C LEU A 178 -5.31 6.56 -17.41
N SER A 179 -4.76 6.28 -18.60
CA SER A 179 -4.91 7.15 -19.76
C SER A 179 -6.39 7.29 -20.13
N GLY A 180 -6.87 8.53 -20.27
CA GLY A 180 -8.28 8.83 -20.54
C GLY A 180 -9.28 8.45 -19.43
N ALA A 181 -8.82 8.03 -18.23
CA ALA A 181 -9.72 7.65 -17.14
C ALA A 181 -10.55 8.85 -16.63
N ILE A 182 -11.79 8.59 -16.19
CA ILE A 182 -12.64 9.58 -15.52
C ILE A 182 -12.53 9.41 -14.01
N LEU A 183 -11.70 10.26 -13.40
CA LEU A 183 -11.40 10.27 -11.96
C LEU A 183 -11.96 11.53 -11.27
N LYS A 184 -13.06 12.06 -11.82
CA LYS A 184 -13.74 13.23 -11.26
C LYS A 184 -14.14 12.97 -9.80
N ASP A 185 -13.93 13.96 -8.93
CA ASP A 185 -14.28 13.93 -7.50
C ASP A 185 -13.67 12.73 -6.73
N CYS A 186 -12.59 12.11 -7.23
CA CYS A 186 -11.93 10.99 -6.54
C CYS A 186 -11.06 11.46 -5.37
N ASN A 187 -10.95 10.61 -4.35
CA ASN A 187 -9.97 10.78 -3.29
C ASN A 187 -8.68 10.02 -3.60
N LEU A 188 -7.61 10.70 -3.97
CA LEU A 188 -6.26 10.14 -4.18
C LEU A 188 -5.28 10.63 -3.09
N ALA A 189 -5.79 11.09 -1.95
CA ALA A 189 -4.96 11.61 -0.88
C ALA A 189 -3.96 10.53 -0.41
N GLY A 190 -2.69 10.88 -0.46
CA GLY A 190 -1.61 10.01 -0.07
C GLY A 190 -1.38 8.79 -0.99
N ALA A 191 -2.03 8.73 -2.16
CA ALA A 191 -1.80 7.69 -3.13
C ALA A 191 -0.37 7.76 -3.68
N ASP A 192 0.23 6.61 -3.94
CA ASP A 192 1.55 6.50 -4.57
C ASP A 192 1.36 6.22 -6.06
N LEU A 193 1.44 7.26 -6.88
CA LEU A 193 1.22 7.23 -8.32
C LEU A 193 2.54 7.22 -9.11
N GLN A 194 3.66 6.84 -8.49
CA GLN A 194 4.97 6.86 -9.18
C GLN A 194 4.90 6.19 -10.55
N ASP A 195 5.39 6.88 -11.59
CA ASP A 195 5.41 6.40 -12.99
C ASP A 195 4.02 6.05 -13.59
N ALA A 196 2.92 6.46 -12.94
CA ALA A 196 1.58 6.24 -13.47
C ALA A 196 1.30 7.11 -14.71
N ASP A 197 0.51 6.57 -15.62
CA ASP A 197 0.08 7.29 -16.82
C ASP A 197 -1.33 7.84 -16.63
N LEU A 198 -1.43 9.15 -16.40
CA LEU A 198 -2.67 9.91 -16.29
C LEU A 198 -2.97 10.71 -17.56
N THR A 199 -2.34 10.39 -18.70
CA THR A 199 -2.49 11.16 -19.93
C THR A 199 -3.95 11.26 -20.36
N GLY A 200 -4.48 12.48 -20.33
CA GLY A 200 -5.86 12.75 -20.72
C GLY A 200 -6.94 12.27 -19.75
N ALA A 201 -6.55 11.86 -18.53
CA ALA A 201 -7.48 11.62 -17.44
C ALA A 201 -8.22 12.90 -17.05
N ARG A 202 -9.48 12.74 -16.66
CA ARG A 202 -10.36 13.79 -16.16
C ARG A 202 -10.29 13.85 -14.64
N LEU A 203 -9.70 14.91 -14.12
CA LEU A 203 -9.31 15.07 -12.71
C LEU A 203 -10.07 16.21 -12.00
N GLU A 204 -11.18 16.69 -12.55
CA GLU A 204 -11.95 17.78 -11.95
C GLU A 204 -12.41 17.38 -10.53
N GLY A 205 -12.05 18.17 -9.52
CA GLY A 205 -12.40 17.88 -8.12
C GLY A 205 -11.63 16.72 -7.47
N ALA A 206 -10.64 16.13 -8.15
CA ALA A 206 -9.84 15.05 -7.58
C ALA A 206 -8.84 15.59 -6.53
N HIS A 207 -8.77 14.88 -5.40
CA HIS A 207 -7.94 15.18 -4.23
C HIS A 207 -6.61 14.44 -4.29
N PHE A 208 -5.49 15.14 -4.22
CA PHE A 208 -4.11 14.62 -4.33
C PHE A 208 -3.25 15.02 -3.13
N GLU A 209 -3.84 15.44 -2.02
CA GLU A 209 -3.10 15.85 -0.82
C GLU A 209 -2.14 14.73 -0.43
N ASP A 210 -0.86 15.06 -0.25
CA ASP A 210 0.17 14.09 0.11
C ASP A 210 0.38 12.92 -0.88
N ALA A 211 -0.13 13.01 -2.11
CA ALA A 211 0.14 12.01 -3.14
C ALA A 211 1.59 12.07 -3.61
N ILE A 212 2.14 10.94 -4.03
CA ILE A 212 3.46 10.87 -4.68
C ILE A 212 3.22 10.82 -6.19
N LEU A 213 3.69 11.85 -6.90
CA LEU A 213 3.46 12.12 -8.32
C LEU A 213 4.76 12.10 -9.15
N THR A 214 5.86 11.60 -8.59
CA THR A 214 7.14 11.46 -9.30
C THR A 214 6.98 10.55 -10.52
N GLY A 215 7.44 10.98 -11.69
CA GLY A 215 7.34 10.23 -12.94
C GLY A 215 5.94 10.16 -13.55
N VAL A 216 4.94 10.83 -12.97
CA VAL A 216 3.56 10.78 -13.49
C VAL A 216 3.47 11.48 -14.85
N ALA A 217 2.98 10.75 -15.84
CA ALA A 217 2.65 11.32 -17.14
C ALA A 217 1.26 11.96 -17.08
N LEU A 218 1.20 13.30 -17.07
CA LEU A 218 -0.08 14.03 -17.09
C LEU A 218 -0.57 14.33 -18.53
N GLY A 219 0.34 14.49 -19.48
CA GLY A 219 -0.01 14.97 -20.82
C GLY A 219 -0.76 16.32 -20.75
N TYR A 220 -2.03 16.33 -21.18
CA TYR A 220 -2.92 17.50 -21.09
C TYR A 220 -3.84 17.51 -19.87
N SER A 221 -3.74 16.52 -18.98
CA SER A 221 -4.45 16.50 -17.70
C SER A 221 -3.89 17.54 -16.73
N LYS A 222 -4.75 18.05 -15.86
CA LYS A 222 -4.41 19.09 -14.90
C LYS A 222 -4.83 18.67 -13.50
N ILE A 223 -3.90 18.76 -12.56
CA ILE A 223 -4.16 18.65 -11.14
C ILE A 223 -4.41 20.06 -10.61
N ASP A 224 -5.51 20.27 -9.87
CA ASP A 224 -5.75 21.55 -9.19
C ASP A 224 -4.73 21.69 -8.03
N PRO A 225 -3.86 22.72 -8.03
CA PRO A 225 -2.88 22.91 -6.96
C PRO A 225 -3.50 23.03 -5.57
N LYS A 226 -4.75 23.50 -5.46
CA LYS A 226 -5.47 23.59 -4.18
C LYS A 226 -5.78 22.23 -3.56
N MET A 227 -5.92 21.22 -4.41
CA MET A 227 -6.25 19.85 -4.04
C MET A 227 -4.99 18.98 -3.92
N ALA A 228 -3.79 19.56 -4.07
CA ALA A 228 -2.53 18.82 -4.11
C ALA A 228 -1.54 19.26 -3.02
N LYS A 229 -2.04 19.75 -1.87
CA LYS A 229 -1.19 20.18 -0.76
C LYS A 229 -0.31 19.01 -0.28
N GLY A 230 1.01 19.21 -0.21
CA GLY A 230 1.95 18.17 0.22
C GLY A 230 2.17 17.03 -0.80
N ALA A 231 1.52 17.12 -1.97
CA ALA A 231 1.80 16.25 -3.10
C ALA A 231 3.24 16.46 -3.58
N LEU A 232 3.88 15.39 -4.01
CA LEU A 232 5.29 15.39 -4.35
C LEU A 232 5.49 15.03 -5.82
N GLY A 233 5.81 16.01 -6.65
CA GLY A 233 6.20 15.81 -8.05
C GLY A 233 7.65 15.35 -8.22
N ASP A 234 8.18 15.46 -9.43
CA ASP A 234 9.58 15.15 -9.72
C ASP A 234 10.57 16.01 -8.91
N PRO A 235 11.76 15.49 -8.58
CA PRO A 235 12.86 16.32 -8.09
C PRO A 235 13.14 17.47 -9.07
N SER A 236 13.33 18.67 -8.52
CA SER A 236 13.70 19.84 -9.33
C SER A 236 15.07 19.64 -9.98
N ASP A 237 15.34 20.38 -11.06
CA ASP A 237 16.66 20.32 -11.69
C ASP A 237 17.77 20.81 -10.75
N SER A 238 17.46 21.74 -9.84
CA SER A 238 18.37 22.13 -8.76
C SER A 238 18.68 20.97 -7.80
N ALA A 239 17.70 20.14 -7.45
CA ALA A 239 17.92 18.95 -6.62
C ALA A 239 18.78 17.91 -7.35
N LYS A 240 18.57 17.72 -8.66
CA LYS A 240 19.39 16.81 -9.47
C LYS A 240 20.85 17.26 -9.55
N ILE A 241 21.09 18.56 -9.71
CA ILE A 241 22.45 19.12 -9.69
C ILE A 241 23.05 18.98 -8.29
N ARG A 242 22.26 19.26 -7.25
CA ARG A 242 22.66 19.16 -5.84
C ARG A 242 23.10 17.74 -5.47
N ALA A 243 22.50 16.72 -6.10
CA ALA A 243 22.79 15.31 -5.86
C ALA A 243 24.29 14.98 -5.99
N ILE A 244 24.99 15.58 -6.97
CA ILE A 244 26.43 15.33 -7.17
C ILE A 244 27.23 15.71 -5.91
N GLN A 245 26.89 16.83 -5.27
CA GLN A 245 27.57 17.21 -4.03
C GLN A 245 27.15 16.31 -2.85
N LEU A 246 25.89 15.87 -2.79
CA LEU A 246 25.41 14.98 -1.74
C LEU A 246 26.02 13.58 -1.84
N GLU A 247 26.27 13.09 -3.05
CA GLU A 247 27.01 11.85 -3.29
C GLU A 247 28.44 11.96 -2.77
N ASN A 248 29.14 13.06 -3.07
CA ASN A 248 30.47 13.32 -2.50
C ASN A 248 30.44 13.39 -0.97
N MET A 249 29.43 14.02 -0.38
CA MET A 249 29.26 14.05 1.08
C MET A 249 29.03 12.66 1.68
N ALA A 250 28.29 11.79 1.00
CA ALA A 250 28.07 10.41 1.43
C ALA A 250 29.37 9.59 1.37
N ASN A 251 30.17 9.77 0.31
CA ASN A 251 31.48 9.13 0.16
C ASN A 251 32.48 9.64 1.20
N ASP A 252 32.52 10.95 1.45
CA ASP A 252 33.34 11.56 2.50
C ASP A 252 33.01 11.01 3.89
N HIS A 253 31.74 10.71 4.15
CA HIS A 253 31.32 10.07 5.40
C HIS A 253 31.83 8.62 5.50
N GLN A 254 31.82 7.87 4.40
CA GLN A 254 32.40 6.52 4.41
C GLN A 254 33.90 6.56 4.68
N ALA A 255 34.64 7.46 4.03
CA ALA A 255 36.06 7.65 4.27
C ALA A 255 36.33 8.04 5.74
N TRP A 256 35.46 8.86 6.33
CA TRP A 256 35.50 9.19 7.76
C TRP A 256 35.31 7.98 8.65
N TRP A 257 34.33 7.13 8.35
CA TRP A 257 34.10 5.93 9.12
C TRP A 257 35.26 4.93 9.00
N GLU A 258 35.75 4.67 7.79
CA GLU A 258 36.81 3.69 7.51
C GLU A 258 38.16 4.10 8.14
N SER A 259 38.39 5.39 8.24
CA SER A 259 39.63 5.96 8.79
C SER A 259 39.57 6.23 10.30
N ASN A 260 38.48 5.85 10.98
CA ASN A 260 38.20 6.26 12.37
C ASN A 260 38.33 7.78 12.57
N GLY A 261 37.90 8.55 11.57
CA GLY A 261 37.83 10.00 11.61
C GLY A 261 39.08 10.75 11.17
N SER A 262 40.13 10.07 10.69
CA SER A 262 41.36 10.75 10.22
C SER A 262 41.26 11.30 8.78
N ALA A 263 40.28 10.86 7.99
CA ALA A 263 39.99 11.33 6.64
C ALA A 263 38.49 11.62 6.47
N GLY A 264 38.07 12.36 5.45
CA GLY A 264 36.65 12.58 5.17
C GLY A 264 35.91 13.48 6.18
N LYS A 265 34.58 13.53 6.08
CA LYS A 265 33.71 14.38 6.90
C LYS A 265 32.38 13.71 7.17
N HIS A 266 31.79 14.01 8.32
CA HIS A 266 30.47 13.53 8.67
C HIS A 266 29.38 14.14 7.77
N ALA A 267 28.64 13.31 7.03
CA ALA A 267 27.53 13.76 6.20
C ALA A 267 26.38 14.43 6.99
N LYS A 268 25.83 15.49 6.40
CA LYS A 268 24.67 16.25 6.87
C LYS A 268 23.74 16.52 5.68
N PHE A 269 22.58 15.88 5.68
CA PHE A 269 21.55 15.91 4.65
C PHE A 269 20.30 16.70 5.09
N ASP A 270 20.45 17.61 6.06
CA ASP A 270 19.31 18.36 6.61
C ASP A 270 18.64 19.21 5.52
N GLY A 271 17.33 19.02 5.32
CA GLY A 271 16.54 19.72 4.32
C GLY A 271 16.86 19.36 2.87
N GLU A 272 17.76 18.41 2.63
CA GLU A 272 18.18 18.02 1.28
C GLU A 272 17.17 17.07 0.62
N ASP A 273 17.11 17.12 -0.71
CA ASP A 273 16.35 16.16 -1.51
C ASP A 273 17.24 15.00 -1.94
N LEU A 274 17.03 13.85 -1.31
CA LEU A 274 17.82 12.63 -1.50
C LEU A 274 17.27 11.75 -2.63
N ARG A 275 16.12 12.09 -3.21
CA ARG A 275 15.46 11.29 -4.26
C ARG A 275 16.30 11.12 -5.53
N PRO A 276 17.06 12.13 -6.01
CA PRO A 276 17.94 11.94 -7.17
C PRO A 276 19.01 10.85 -6.96
N MET A 277 19.40 10.61 -5.70
CA MET A 277 20.41 9.61 -5.30
C MET A 277 19.77 8.36 -4.69
N ALA A 278 18.51 8.06 -5.03
CA ALA A 278 17.69 7.04 -4.37
C ALA A 278 18.31 5.64 -4.29
N SER A 279 19.18 5.25 -5.23
CA SER A 279 19.83 3.94 -5.27
C SER A 279 21.22 3.89 -4.63
N MET A 280 21.83 5.04 -4.33
CA MET A 280 23.24 5.13 -3.92
C MET A 280 23.49 4.47 -2.56
N PHE A 281 22.56 4.62 -1.62
CA PHE A 281 22.82 4.35 -0.21
C PHE A 281 22.86 2.87 0.18
N LYS A 282 22.54 1.96 -0.74
CA LYS A 282 22.46 0.52 -0.46
C LYS A 282 23.78 0.00 0.12
N GLY A 283 23.72 -0.56 1.32
CA GLY A 283 24.87 -1.14 2.00
C GLY A 283 25.94 -0.14 2.48
N MET A 284 25.73 1.16 2.31
CA MET A 284 26.65 2.19 2.79
C MET A 284 26.70 2.21 4.33
N ARG A 285 27.77 2.81 4.85
CA ARG A 285 27.92 3.11 6.27
C ARG A 285 27.72 4.59 6.49
N LEU A 286 26.59 4.95 7.09
CA LEU A 286 26.11 6.30 7.30
C LEU A 286 25.68 6.45 8.77
N THR A 287 26.51 5.96 9.68
CA THR A 287 26.23 6.01 11.12
C THR A 287 26.15 7.46 11.59
N ALA A 288 25.19 7.76 12.44
CA ALA A 288 25.01 9.07 13.09
C ALA A 288 24.74 10.26 12.15
N ILE A 289 24.49 10.05 10.84
CA ILE A 289 24.15 11.14 9.91
C ILE A 289 22.98 11.99 10.42
N SER A 290 23.01 13.28 10.08
CA SER A 290 21.86 14.15 10.24
C SER A 290 21.15 14.25 8.88
N ALA A 291 19.85 14.00 8.86
CA ALA A 291 18.97 14.07 7.70
C ALA A 291 17.62 14.66 8.13
N VAL A 292 17.68 15.69 8.99
CA VAL A 292 16.50 16.35 9.55
C VAL A 292 15.73 17.04 8.42
N LYS A 293 14.42 16.82 8.33
CA LYS A 293 13.57 17.42 7.28
C LYS A 293 14.02 17.09 5.84
N CYS A 294 14.84 16.06 5.64
CA CYS A 294 15.20 15.66 4.28
C CYS A 294 13.98 15.11 3.53
N ASN A 295 14.02 15.17 2.21
CA ASN A 295 13.10 14.44 1.36
C ASN A 295 13.76 13.15 0.88
N GLY A 296 13.32 12.02 1.42
CA GLY A 296 13.82 10.69 1.10
C GLY A 296 12.76 9.76 0.51
N VAL A 297 11.68 10.30 -0.07
CA VAL A 297 10.59 9.49 -0.64
C VAL A 297 11.13 8.50 -1.68
N GLY A 298 10.84 7.21 -1.51
CA GLY A 298 11.30 6.14 -2.40
C GLY A 298 12.81 5.84 -2.35
N VAL A 299 13.60 6.53 -1.53
CA VAL A 299 15.03 6.27 -1.36
C VAL A 299 15.25 4.86 -0.77
N ARG A 300 16.34 4.21 -1.18
CA ARG A 300 16.67 2.83 -0.80
C ARG A 300 17.88 2.77 0.12
N PHE A 301 17.62 2.75 1.41
CA PHE A 301 18.59 2.46 2.48
C PHE A 301 18.71 0.95 2.77
N LEU A 302 18.62 0.11 1.73
CA LEU A 302 18.63 -1.34 1.86
C LEU A 302 19.97 -1.80 2.49
N SER A 303 19.89 -2.50 3.62
CA SER A 303 21.06 -2.99 4.36
C SER A 303 22.09 -1.91 4.74
N THR A 304 21.68 -0.64 4.77
CA THR A 304 22.55 0.49 5.15
C THR A 304 22.74 0.52 6.66
N GLN A 305 23.94 0.92 7.11
CA GLN A 305 24.23 1.17 8.52
C GLN A 305 23.89 2.62 8.86
N LEU A 306 22.85 2.82 9.67
CA LEU A 306 22.25 4.12 10.02
C LEU A 306 22.06 4.25 11.54
N GLN A 307 22.91 3.58 12.33
CA GLN A 307 22.86 3.61 13.78
C GLN A 307 22.96 5.06 14.26
N GLY A 308 22.03 5.50 15.08
CA GLY A 308 22.00 6.86 15.60
C GLY A 308 21.62 7.96 14.60
N ALA A 309 21.29 7.62 13.34
CA ALA A 309 20.90 8.60 12.32
C ALA A 309 19.67 9.41 12.74
N ASN A 310 19.61 10.66 12.30
CA ASN A 310 18.52 11.57 12.63
C ASN A 310 17.68 11.93 11.40
N PHE A 311 16.48 11.37 11.32
CA PHE A 311 15.46 11.62 10.29
C PHE A 311 14.25 12.38 10.85
N SER A 312 14.41 13.13 11.94
CA SER A 312 13.29 13.88 12.52
C SER A 312 12.66 14.83 11.49
N GLU A 313 11.33 14.86 11.42
CA GLU A 313 10.54 15.66 10.48
C GLU A 313 10.85 15.39 8.99
N ALA A 314 11.56 14.30 8.66
CA ALA A 314 11.85 13.93 7.28
C ALA A 314 10.61 13.39 6.55
N ASP A 315 10.55 13.61 5.25
CA ASP A 315 9.57 12.98 4.37
C ASP A 315 10.17 11.68 3.79
N LEU A 316 9.71 10.55 4.33
CA LEU A 316 10.24 9.21 4.07
C LEU A 316 9.13 8.25 3.62
N ARG A 317 8.10 8.79 2.96
CA ARG A 317 6.99 7.98 2.42
C ARG A 317 7.55 6.98 1.40
N GLY A 318 7.19 5.71 1.53
CA GLY A 318 7.66 4.65 0.64
C GLY A 318 9.17 4.38 0.65
N THR A 319 9.95 4.97 1.56
CA THR A 319 11.39 4.72 1.70
C THR A 319 11.64 3.28 2.11
N CYS A 320 12.67 2.65 1.54
CA CYS A 320 13.05 1.28 1.85
C CYS A 320 14.22 1.24 2.84
N PHE A 321 13.95 0.82 4.06
CA PHE A 321 14.90 0.55 5.13
C PHE A 321 15.08 -0.96 5.39
N ALA A 322 14.66 -1.82 4.45
CA ALA A 322 14.70 -3.27 4.67
C ALA A 322 16.13 -3.75 5.00
N GLY A 323 16.25 -4.51 6.09
CA GLY A 323 17.53 -4.99 6.60
C GLY A 323 18.52 -3.92 7.08
N ALA A 324 18.13 -2.64 7.13
CA ALA A 324 18.99 -1.57 7.61
C ALA A 324 19.26 -1.69 9.11
N ASP A 325 20.42 -1.19 9.55
CA ASP A 325 20.74 -1.06 10.96
C ASP A 325 20.38 0.34 11.45
N LEU A 326 19.22 0.47 12.07
CA LEU A 326 18.60 1.73 12.51
C LEU A 326 18.56 1.85 14.04
N ARG A 327 19.42 1.12 14.74
CA ARG A 327 19.47 1.17 16.21
C ARG A 327 19.72 2.59 16.69
N GLY A 328 18.86 3.10 17.58
CA GLY A 328 18.95 4.45 18.12
C GLY A 328 18.70 5.57 17.10
N ALA A 329 18.12 5.26 15.93
CA ALA A 329 17.72 6.26 14.96
C ALA A 329 16.55 7.11 15.48
N ASN A 330 16.44 8.34 14.99
CA ASN A 330 15.37 9.27 15.35
C ASN A 330 14.47 9.52 14.13
N PHE A 331 13.20 9.15 14.24
CA PHE A 331 12.13 9.35 13.26
C PHE A 331 11.01 10.24 13.81
N THR A 332 11.27 11.02 14.86
CA THR A 332 10.26 11.88 15.48
C THR A 332 9.60 12.79 14.45
N ARG A 333 8.25 12.76 14.40
CA ARG A 333 7.42 13.51 13.44
C ARG A 333 7.77 13.29 11.96
N ALA A 334 8.45 12.18 11.63
CA ALA A 334 8.74 11.83 10.25
C ALA A 334 7.48 11.29 9.55
N ARG A 335 7.42 11.48 8.24
CA ARG A 335 6.36 10.93 7.39
C ARG A 335 6.83 9.60 6.82
N LEU A 336 6.28 8.51 7.32
CA LEU A 336 6.75 7.13 7.08
C LEU A 336 5.67 6.24 6.46
N LYS A 337 4.64 6.85 5.89
CA LYS A 337 3.57 6.11 5.25
C LYS A 337 4.13 5.18 4.17
N LYS A 338 3.79 3.89 4.26
CA LYS A 338 4.31 2.81 3.40
C LYS A 338 5.83 2.62 3.42
N ALA A 339 6.55 3.17 4.39
CA ALA A 339 7.96 2.88 4.55
C ALA A 339 8.16 1.39 4.88
N ASP A 340 9.21 0.81 4.31
CA ASP A 340 9.53 -0.61 4.43
C ASP A 340 10.69 -0.82 5.41
N PHE A 341 10.37 -1.31 6.61
CA PHE A 341 11.30 -1.65 7.69
C PHE A 341 11.50 -3.17 7.83
N ARG A 342 11.14 -3.98 6.82
CA ARG A 342 11.25 -5.43 6.93
C ARG A 342 12.66 -5.88 7.32
N ASN A 343 12.78 -6.73 8.32
CA ASN A 343 14.07 -7.21 8.85
C ASN A 343 15.01 -6.10 9.35
N ALA A 344 14.54 -4.86 9.54
CA ALA A 344 15.39 -3.77 10.04
C ALA A 344 15.72 -3.97 11.52
N LYS A 345 16.89 -3.50 11.95
CA LYS A 345 17.31 -3.49 13.36
C LYS A 345 16.95 -2.15 13.96
N LEU A 346 15.97 -2.12 14.85
CA LEU A 346 15.41 -0.92 15.49
C LEU A 346 15.48 -1.03 17.03
N SER A 347 16.22 -2.02 17.56
CA SER A 347 16.48 -2.15 19.00
C SER A 347 17.31 -0.97 19.52
N PRO A 348 17.48 -0.80 20.84
CA PRO A 348 18.32 0.27 21.36
C PRO A 348 19.77 0.13 20.89
N LEU A 349 20.36 1.27 20.55
CA LEU A 349 21.79 1.39 20.34
C LEU A 349 22.48 1.46 21.70
N ARG A 350 23.38 0.52 21.99
CA ARG A 350 24.24 0.59 23.18
C ARG A 350 25.36 1.61 22.93
N ILE A 351 25.37 2.68 23.72
CA ILE A 351 26.39 3.74 23.66
C ILE A 351 27.51 3.45 24.67
N SER A 352 27.14 3.04 25.89
CA SER A 352 28.04 2.58 26.95
C SER A 352 27.39 1.42 27.73
N ALA A 353 28.03 0.93 28.78
CA ALA A 353 27.53 -0.17 29.61
C ALA A 353 26.15 0.15 30.25
N ASP A 354 25.91 1.42 30.57
CA ASP A 354 24.76 1.96 31.28
C ASP A 354 23.84 2.82 30.40
N LYS A 355 24.29 3.18 29.19
CA LYS A 355 23.57 4.10 28.29
C LYS A 355 23.15 3.41 27.01
N THR A 356 21.85 3.41 26.77
CA THR A 356 21.24 3.04 25.49
C THR A 356 20.51 4.24 24.88
N LYS A 357 20.35 4.21 23.56
CA LYS A 357 19.47 5.13 22.82
C LYS A 357 18.45 4.28 22.08
N ALA A 358 17.19 4.38 22.51
CA ALA A 358 16.08 3.74 21.81
C ALA A 358 15.88 4.36 20.42
N THR A 359 15.36 3.57 19.49
CA THR A 359 14.85 4.12 18.23
C THR A 359 13.49 4.78 18.48
N ASP A 360 13.32 6.00 17.99
CA ASP A 360 12.21 6.87 18.36
C ASP A 360 11.34 7.25 17.16
N PHE A 361 10.06 6.87 17.18
CA PHE A 361 9.06 7.20 16.18
C PHE A 361 8.02 8.21 16.69
N THR A 362 8.28 8.91 17.80
CA THR A 362 7.25 9.75 18.44
C THR A 362 6.67 10.80 17.48
N GLY A 363 5.34 10.81 17.33
CA GLY A 363 4.62 11.71 16.44
C GLY A 363 4.73 11.38 14.95
N ALA A 364 5.33 10.25 14.56
CA ALA A 364 5.48 9.87 13.16
C ALA A 364 4.16 9.40 12.51
N GLU A 365 4.00 9.68 11.22
CA GLU A 365 2.88 9.22 10.39
C GLU A 365 3.26 7.89 9.72
N MET A 366 2.71 6.77 10.18
CA MET A 366 3.22 5.44 9.83
C MET A 366 2.16 4.50 9.24
N ARG A 367 1.07 5.07 8.67
CA ARG A 367 0.03 4.27 8.01
C ARG A 367 0.64 3.35 6.96
N TYR A 368 0.23 2.08 6.96
CA TYR A 368 0.70 1.06 6.02
C TYR A 368 2.22 0.82 5.99
N ALA A 369 2.97 1.28 7.00
CA ALA A 369 4.39 0.94 7.12
C ALA A 369 4.57 -0.56 7.40
N ASN A 370 5.64 -1.15 6.90
CA ASN A 370 5.90 -2.59 7.03
C ASN A 370 7.07 -2.85 7.99
N PHE A 371 6.78 -3.43 9.16
CA PHE A 371 7.73 -3.85 10.19
C PHE A 371 7.87 -5.38 10.26
N ASP A 372 7.47 -6.13 9.24
CA ASP A 372 7.54 -7.60 9.29
C ASP A 372 8.97 -8.06 9.56
N GLN A 373 9.13 -8.97 10.51
CA GLN A 373 10.43 -9.48 10.97
C GLN A 373 11.41 -8.42 11.51
N ALA A 374 10.98 -7.18 11.73
CA ALA A 374 11.83 -6.13 12.28
C ALA A 374 12.10 -6.37 13.77
N ASP A 375 13.30 -6.00 14.24
CA ASP A 375 13.63 -5.96 15.65
C ASP A 375 13.29 -4.59 16.22
N ILE A 376 12.08 -4.42 16.75
CA ILE A 376 11.57 -3.17 17.33
C ILE A 376 11.57 -3.19 18.86
N ARG A 377 12.44 -4.00 19.48
CA ARG A 377 12.55 -4.06 20.94
C ARG A 377 12.83 -2.67 21.51
N GLU A 378 12.11 -2.30 22.56
CA GLU A 378 12.28 -1.03 23.27
C GLU A 378 12.14 0.24 22.39
N ALA A 379 11.64 0.12 21.15
CA ALA A 379 11.37 1.27 20.30
C ALA A 379 10.19 2.09 20.83
N LEU A 380 10.19 3.40 20.57
CA LEU A 380 9.20 4.36 21.07
C LEU A 380 8.19 4.71 19.96
N PHE A 381 6.91 4.41 20.19
CA PHE A 381 5.78 4.64 19.28
C PHE A 381 4.73 5.52 19.97
N TYR A 382 5.13 6.69 20.46
CA TYR A 382 4.22 7.63 21.10
C TYR A 382 3.54 8.53 20.07
N ASP A 383 2.25 8.82 20.25
CA ASP A 383 1.50 9.75 19.40
C ASP A 383 1.59 9.44 17.89
N VAL A 384 1.69 8.16 17.53
CA VAL A 384 1.81 7.69 16.15
C VAL A 384 0.48 7.24 15.56
N ASP A 385 0.33 7.43 14.25
CA ASP A 385 -0.72 6.80 13.46
C ASP A 385 -0.16 5.59 12.71
N MET A 386 -0.59 4.39 13.10
CA MET A 386 -0.14 3.11 12.53
C MET A 386 -1.26 2.36 11.80
N LEU A 387 -2.33 3.04 11.36
CA LEU A 387 -3.44 2.36 10.66
C LEU A 387 -2.92 1.58 9.45
N GLY A 388 -3.23 0.28 9.39
CA GLY A 388 -2.81 -0.62 8.31
C GLY A 388 -1.33 -1.01 8.30
N ALA A 389 -0.52 -0.60 9.29
CA ALA A 389 0.86 -1.03 9.41
C ALA A 389 0.95 -2.54 9.74
N SER A 390 1.97 -3.22 9.21
CA SER A 390 2.18 -4.66 9.40
C SER A 390 3.34 -4.91 10.36
N PHE A 391 3.19 -5.88 11.27
CA PHE A 391 4.19 -6.23 12.29
C PHE A 391 4.42 -7.76 12.37
N ARG A 392 4.20 -8.49 11.27
CA ARG A 392 4.21 -9.96 11.28
C ARG A 392 5.60 -10.49 11.63
N GLY A 393 5.70 -11.19 12.76
CA GLY A 393 6.97 -11.73 13.27
C GLY A 393 7.96 -10.67 13.75
N ALA A 394 7.53 -9.42 13.97
CA ALA A 394 8.38 -8.40 14.57
C ALA A 394 8.70 -8.73 16.03
N GLN A 395 9.92 -8.46 16.49
CA GLN A 395 10.31 -8.59 17.89
C GLN A 395 10.01 -7.29 18.62
N ALA A 396 8.98 -7.27 19.46
CA ALA A 396 8.47 -6.05 20.09
C ALA A 396 8.61 -5.98 21.62
N THR A 397 9.43 -6.86 22.22
CA THR A 397 9.64 -6.86 23.67
C THR A 397 10.12 -5.50 24.17
N GLY A 398 9.41 -4.92 25.13
CA GLY A 398 9.74 -3.62 25.73
C GLY A 398 9.40 -2.39 24.88
N ALA A 399 8.87 -2.56 23.65
CA ALA A 399 8.42 -1.44 22.83
C ALA A 399 7.31 -0.65 23.54
N LYS A 400 7.37 0.68 23.48
CA LYS A 400 6.43 1.58 24.16
C LYS A 400 5.50 2.21 23.14
N ARG A 401 4.21 2.29 23.44
CA ARG A 401 3.19 2.94 22.60
C ARG A 401 2.17 3.69 23.45
N GLY A 402 1.49 4.65 22.86
CA GLY A 402 0.43 5.42 23.54
C GLY A 402 0.65 6.91 23.39
N LYS A 403 0.14 7.71 24.34
CA LYS A 403 0.49 9.13 24.40
C LYS A 403 1.91 9.29 24.92
N SER A 404 2.64 10.26 24.39
CA SER A 404 3.94 10.59 24.97
C SER A 404 3.77 10.98 26.44
N PRO A 405 4.63 10.48 27.35
CA PRO A 405 4.60 10.93 28.74
C PRO A 405 4.82 12.44 28.73
N THR A 406 3.86 13.19 29.27
CA THR A 406 4.02 14.63 29.46
C THR A 406 5.19 14.85 30.41
N ALA A 407 5.87 16.00 30.31
CA ALA A 407 7.00 16.31 31.19
C ALA A 407 6.64 16.21 32.70
N GLU A 408 5.35 16.26 33.04
CA GLU A 408 4.81 16.11 34.40
C GLU A 408 4.82 14.67 34.93
N ASP A 409 4.76 13.64 34.06
CA ASP A 409 4.77 12.22 34.47
C ASP A 409 6.19 11.68 34.82
N SER A 410 7.22 12.51 34.65
CA SER A 410 8.60 12.16 35.01
C SER A 410 8.95 12.40 36.48
N GLY A 411 8.02 12.99 37.24
CA GLY A 411 8.21 13.30 38.66
C GLY A 411 7.26 12.50 39.54
N HIS A 412 7.57 11.21 39.76
CA HIS A 412 7.38 10.44 41.01
C HIS A 412 7.46 8.95 40.67
N ALA A 413 8.61 8.32 40.91
CA ALA A 413 8.66 6.88 41.08
C ALA A 413 8.16 6.57 42.51
N PRO A 414 7.07 5.81 42.70
CA PRO A 414 6.92 5.07 43.94
C PRO A 414 7.79 3.82 43.84
N ALA A 415 8.76 3.71 44.73
CA ALA A 415 9.49 2.50 44.95
C ALA A 415 8.52 1.36 45.34
N GLY A 416 8.61 0.24 44.62
CA GLY A 416 8.11 -1.06 45.06
C GLY A 416 6.66 -1.39 44.67
N SER A 417 6.50 -2.26 43.68
CA SER A 417 5.90 -3.59 43.91
C SER A 417 5.85 -4.43 42.63
N SER A 418 6.38 -5.64 42.80
CA SER A 418 6.15 -6.92 42.11
C SER A 418 5.55 -6.98 40.70
N ALA A 419 6.24 -7.76 39.88
CA ALA A 419 5.75 -8.55 38.76
C ALA A 419 4.37 -9.19 38.99
N ALA A 420 3.46 -9.02 38.03
CA ALA A 420 2.56 -10.05 37.50
C ALA A 420 1.67 -9.45 36.39
N GLU A 421 1.50 -10.24 35.32
CA GLU A 421 0.32 -10.30 34.45
C GLU A 421 0.00 -9.13 33.50
N ALA A 422 0.23 -9.37 32.20
CA ALA A 422 -0.84 -9.37 31.20
C ALA A 422 -0.33 -9.96 29.86
N GLN A 423 -0.46 -11.27 29.72
CA GLN A 423 -0.69 -11.90 28.42
C GLN A 423 -2.10 -11.48 27.94
N ALA A 424 -2.21 -10.81 26.79
CA ALA A 424 -3.44 -10.78 26.02
C ALA A 424 -3.19 -10.35 24.55
N ASN A 425 -3.35 -11.32 23.65
CA ASN A 425 -3.93 -11.26 22.30
C ASN A 425 -3.62 -10.11 21.31
N ALA A 426 -3.11 -10.51 20.13
CA ALA A 426 -3.55 -10.11 18.78
C ALA A 426 -2.69 -10.90 17.76
N ALA A 427 -3.15 -11.81 16.90
CA ALA A 427 -4.25 -11.78 15.92
C ALA A 427 -4.16 -10.60 14.94
#